data_AF-A0A2E7SID8-F1
#
_entry.id   AF-A0A2E7SID8-F1
#
_cell.length_a   1.000
_cell.length_b   1.000
_cell.length_c   1.000
_cell.angle_alpha   90.00
_cell.angle_beta   90.00
_cell.angle_gamma   90.00
#
_symmetry.space_group_name_H-M   'P 1'
#
loop_
_entity.id
_entity.type
_entity.pdbx_description
1 polymer ?
#
loop_
_entity_poly.entity_id
_entity_poly.type
_entity_poly.pdbx_seq_one_letter_code
_entity_poly.pdbx_strand_id
1 'polypeptide(L)'
;MDDNYGGLDKAFNTVEQAFDPAPKKKPRPPVSEDQVTDDHEYTRANLYSLIEKGQEAVDGALDVAQGSDHPRAYEVAGQLIKHVGDVADKLMTLQKMTKDVKEEKKRGPSTVNNALFVGSTAELQKMLKNASKDK
;
A
#
# COMPACT_ATOMS: atom_id res chain seq x y z
N MET A 1 -49.81 22.70 21.35
CA MET A 1 -48.37 22.98 21.39
C MET A 1 -48.03 23.36 19.96
N ASP A 2 -48.10 24.65 19.66
CA ASP A 2 -47.88 25.15 18.32
C ASP A 2 -46.40 25.00 17.96
N ASP A 3 -46.13 24.46 16.77
CA ASP A 3 -44.78 24.21 16.25
C ASP A 3 -44.06 25.53 15.95
N ASN A 4 -43.56 26.19 17.00
CA ASN A 4 -42.78 27.43 16.95
C ASN A 4 -41.37 27.28 16.33
N TYR A 5 -41.05 26.12 15.75
CA TYR A 5 -39.71 25.78 15.26
C TYR A 5 -39.66 25.42 13.77
N GLY A 6 -40.78 25.39 13.05
CA GLY A 6 -40.86 24.97 11.63
C GLY A 6 -40.22 25.94 10.61
N GLY A 7 -39.52 26.97 11.06
CA GLY A 7 -38.83 27.95 10.22
C GLY A 7 -37.34 28.10 10.52
N LEU A 8 -36.81 27.35 11.50
CA LEU A 8 -35.40 27.42 11.89
C LEU A 8 -34.50 26.99 10.73
N ASP A 9 -34.91 26.01 9.94
CA ASP A 9 -34.16 25.49 8.79
C ASP A 9 -33.88 26.60 7.75
N LYS A 10 -34.83 27.53 7.56
CA LYS A 10 -34.68 28.70 6.70
C LYS A 10 -33.88 29.83 7.35
N ALA A 11 -34.02 30.02 8.66
CA ALA A 11 -33.31 31.06 9.40
C ALA A 11 -31.81 30.76 9.54
N PHE A 12 -31.43 29.48 9.62
CA PHE A 12 -30.04 29.04 9.77
C PHE A 12 -29.31 28.81 8.44
N ASN A 13 -29.98 29.02 7.29
CA ASN A 13 -29.41 28.81 5.96
C ASN A 13 -28.58 27.52 5.88
N THR A 14 -29.07 26.46 6.55
CA THR A 14 -28.39 25.18 6.65
C THR A 14 -28.55 24.51 5.29
N VAL A 15 -27.62 24.81 4.40
CA VAL A 15 -27.42 23.99 3.20
C VAL A 15 -27.13 22.59 3.73
N GLU A 16 -28.07 21.65 3.54
CA GLU A 16 -27.76 20.23 3.58
C GLU A 16 -26.65 20.02 2.54
N GLN A 17 -25.40 20.10 3.00
CA GLN A 17 -24.25 19.76 2.19
C GLN A 17 -24.38 18.27 1.94
N ALA A 18 -24.87 17.91 0.77
CA ALA A 18 -24.99 16.53 0.33
C ALA A 18 -23.58 15.93 0.39
N PHE A 19 -23.31 15.16 1.44
CA PHE A 19 -22.10 14.36 1.52
C PHE A 19 -22.18 13.33 0.40
N ASP A 20 -21.26 13.42 -0.55
CA ASP A 20 -21.14 12.45 -1.62
C ASP A 20 -21.11 11.03 -1.03
N PRO A 21 -21.83 10.06 -1.64
CA PRO A 21 -21.91 8.72 -1.10
C PRO A 21 -20.52 8.14 -0.94
N ALA A 22 -20.18 7.76 0.29
CA ALA A 22 -18.86 7.26 0.68
C ALA A 22 -18.29 6.31 -0.39
N PRO A 23 -17.05 6.52 -0.87
CA PRO A 23 -16.53 5.75 -1.98
C PRO A 23 -16.50 4.27 -1.59
N LYS A 24 -17.09 3.44 -2.46
CA LYS A 24 -17.26 2.01 -2.26
C LYS A 24 -15.89 1.39 -1.95
N LYS A 25 -15.71 0.90 -0.72
CA LYS A 25 -14.50 0.16 -0.33
C LYS A 25 -14.32 -0.99 -1.33
N LYS A 26 -13.16 -1.03 -2.00
CA LYS A 26 -12.84 -2.18 -2.85
C LYS A 26 -12.90 -3.45 -1.99
N PRO A 27 -13.57 -4.51 -2.45
CA PRO A 27 -13.63 -5.76 -1.70
C PRO A 27 -12.22 -6.38 -1.57
N ARG A 28 -12.04 -7.10 -0.47
CA ARG A 28 -10.99 -8.09 -0.24
C ARG A 28 -10.59 -8.86 -1.52
N PRO A 29 -9.41 -8.78 -2.16
CA PRO A 29 -9.08 -9.82 -3.13
C PRO A 29 -9.14 -11.21 -2.47
N PRO A 30 -9.67 -12.23 -3.16
CA PRO A 30 -9.67 -13.61 -2.67
C PRO A 30 -8.23 -14.14 -2.57
N VAL A 31 -7.98 -15.13 -1.72
CA VAL A 31 -6.66 -15.74 -1.58
C VAL A 31 -6.29 -16.47 -2.89
N SER A 32 -5.26 -16.00 -3.58
CA SER A 32 -4.74 -16.52 -4.86
C SER A 32 -3.26 -16.91 -4.73
N GLU A 33 -2.70 -17.63 -5.70
CA GLU A 33 -1.25 -17.91 -5.75
C GLU A 33 -0.40 -16.64 -5.88
N ASP A 34 -0.99 -15.56 -6.41
CA ASP A 34 -0.39 -14.23 -6.58
C ASP A 34 -0.77 -13.24 -5.47
N GLN A 35 -1.08 -13.76 -4.27
CA GLN A 35 -1.51 -12.99 -3.09
C GLN A 35 -0.64 -11.76 -2.80
N VAL A 36 0.68 -11.83 -3.03
CA VAL A 36 1.61 -10.70 -2.81
C VAL A 36 1.32 -9.53 -3.75
N THR A 37 0.99 -9.81 -5.01
CA THR A 37 0.63 -8.77 -5.99
C THR A 37 -0.73 -8.19 -5.66
N ASP A 38 -1.70 -9.06 -5.33
CA ASP A 38 -3.06 -8.67 -4.98
C ASP A 38 -3.11 -7.79 -3.72
N ASP A 39 -2.38 -8.17 -2.65
CA ASP A 39 -2.29 -7.40 -1.41
C ASP A 39 -1.57 -6.06 -1.62
N HIS A 40 -0.55 -6.03 -2.49
CA HIS A 40 0.13 -4.79 -2.86
C HIS A 40 -0.79 -3.82 -3.61
N GLU A 41 -1.51 -4.28 -4.63
CA GLU A 41 -2.45 -3.46 -5.39
C GLU A 41 -3.61 -2.97 -4.54
N TYR A 42 -4.17 -3.85 -3.70
CA TYR A 42 -5.22 -3.51 -2.75
C TYR A 42 -4.76 -2.42 -1.77
N THR A 43 -3.61 -2.63 -1.13
CA THR A 43 -3.07 -1.68 -0.15
C THR A 43 -2.71 -0.35 -0.81
N ARG A 44 -2.12 -0.37 -2.01
CA ARG A 44 -1.82 0.84 -2.80
C ARG A 44 -3.09 1.62 -3.12
N ALA A 45 -4.15 0.95 -3.59
CA ALA A 45 -5.43 1.60 -3.87
C ALA A 45 -6.06 2.20 -2.60
N ASN A 46 -5.97 1.50 -1.46
CA ASN A 46 -6.46 2.02 -0.18
C ASN A 46 -5.67 3.25 0.29
N LEU A 47 -4.34 3.23 0.17
CA LEU A 47 -3.50 4.38 0.52
C LEU A 47 -3.80 5.60 -0.36
N TYR A 48 -4.01 5.43 -1.67
CA TYR A 48 -4.45 6.54 -2.52
C TYR A 48 -5.80 7.12 -2.09
N SER A 49 -6.78 6.26 -1.80
CA SER A 49 -8.09 6.73 -1.31
C SER A 49 -8.00 7.46 0.02
N LEU A 50 -7.09 7.04 0.91
CA LEU A 50 -6.80 7.73 2.17
C LEU A 50 -6.14 9.09 1.96
N ILE A 51 -5.23 9.22 0.99
CA ILE A 51 -4.57 10.49 0.67
C ILE A 51 -5.57 11.48 0.08
N GLU A 52 -6.40 11.05 -0.87
CA GLU A 52 -7.42 11.90 -1.50
C GLU A 52 -8.43 12.44 -0.48
N LYS A 53 -9.00 11.56 0.35
CA LYS A 53 -9.88 11.96 1.46
C LYS A 53 -9.15 12.79 2.51
N GLY A 54 -7.86 12.50 2.72
CA GLY A 54 -7.02 13.24 3.64
C GLY A 54 -6.79 14.68 3.17
N GLN A 55 -6.59 14.89 1.87
CA GLN A 55 -6.49 16.21 1.27
C GLN A 55 -7.81 16.98 1.39
N GLU A 56 -8.94 16.35 1.07
CA GLU A 56 -10.27 16.96 1.25
C GLU A 56 -10.55 17.32 2.72
N ALA A 57 -10.21 16.44 3.65
CA ALA A 57 -10.34 16.70 5.08
C ALA A 57 -9.40 17.80 5.58
N VAL A 58 -8.20 17.91 5.00
CA VAL A 58 -7.26 19.01 5.28
C VAL A 58 -7.83 20.33 4.77
N ASP A 59 -8.36 20.36 3.55
CA ASP A 59 -8.95 21.56 2.96
C ASP A 59 -10.16 22.03 3.79
N GLY A 60 -11.07 21.12 4.15
CA GLY A 60 -12.19 21.46 5.04
C GLY A 60 -11.74 21.90 6.43
N ALA A 61 -10.67 21.32 6.98
CA ALA A 61 -10.10 21.76 8.25
C ALA A 61 -9.44 23.15 8.15
N LEU A 62 -8.83 23.48 7.00
CA LEU A 62 -8.27 24.81 6.73
C LEU A 62 -9.37 25.86 6.57
N ASP A 63 -10.48 25.53 5.90
CA ASP A 63 -11.63 26.42 5.79
C ASP A 63 -12.22 26.77 7.17
N VAL A 64 -12.36 25.77 8.05
CA VAL A 64 -12.79 25.98 9.44
C VAL A 64 -11.76 26.79 10.23
N ALA A 65 -10.46 26.55 10.01
CA ALA A 65 -9.40 27.31 10.68
C ALA A 65 -9.38 28.78 10.26
N GLN A 66 -9.57 29.06 8.96
CA GLN A 66 -9.68 30.42 8.43
C GLN A 66 -10.95 31.13 8.89
N GLY A 67 -12.08 30.42 8.91
CA GLY A 67 -13.36 30.99 9.36
C GLY A 67 -13.44 31.26 10.87
N SER A 68 -12.70 30.51 11.68
CA SER A 68 -12.67 30.66 13.14
C SER A 68 -11.55 31.56 13.66
N ASP A 69 -10.51 31.79 12.85
CA ASP A 69 -9.31 32.57 13.18
C ASP A 69 -8.64 32.14 14.52
N HIS A 70 -8.87 30.88 14.92
CA HIS A 70 -8.39 30.33 16.17
C HIS A 70 -7.04 29.62 15.97
N PRO A 71 -5.98 29.98 16.71
CA PRO A 71 -4.66 29.35 16.60
C PRO A 71 -4.71 27.83 16.75
N ARG A 72 -5.62 27.33 17.60
CA ARG A 72 -5.80 25.90 17.84
C ARG A 72 -6.32 25.15 16.60
N ALA A 73 -7.14 25.78 15.76
CA ALA A 73 -7.65 25.16 14.55
C ALA A 73 -6.52 24.92 13.53
N TYR A 74 -5.59 25.87 13.41
CA TYR A 74 -4.40 25.72 12.56
C TYR A 74 -3.44 24.63 13.07
N GLU A 75 -3.31 24.44 14.38
CA GLU A 75 -2.51 23.33 14.92
C GLU A 75 -3.11 21.97 14.54
N VAL A 76 -4.44 21.83 14.62
CA VAL A 76 -5.12 20.59 14.24
C VAL A 76 -5.03 20.37 12.73
N ALA A 77 -5.19 21.41 11.91
CA ALA A 77 -4.97 21.32 10.47
C ALA A 77 -3.53 20.91 10.14
N GLY A 78 -2.53 21.46 10.83
CA GLY A 78 -1.13 21.07 10.70
C GLY A 78 -0.86 19.61 11.08
N GLN A 79 -1.54 19.10 12.11
CA GLN A 79 -1.49 17.68 12.47
C GLN A 79 -2.11 16.77 11.41
N LEU A 80 -3.25 17.18 10.83
CA LEU A 80 -3.89 16.47 9.73
C LEU A 80 -2.97 16.42 8.49
N ILE A 81 -2.37 17.54 8.10
CA ILE A 81 -1.39 17.61 7.00
C ILE A 81 -0.23 16.64 7.25
N LYS A 82 0.31 16.60 8.47
CA LYS A 82 1.36 15.66 8.84
C LYS A 82 0.90 14.21 8.66
N HIS A 83 -0.30 13.86 9.10
CA HIS A 83 -0.84 12.51 8.92
C HIS A 83 -1.02 12.13 7.44
N VAL A 84 -1.44 13.05 6.58
CA VAL A 84 -1.49 12.82 5.12
C VAL A 84 -0.09 12.58 4.56
N GLY A 85 0.91 13.36 5.00
CA GLY A 85 2.32 13.13 4.66
C GLY A 85 2.83 11.76 5.07
N ASP A 86 2.56 11.33 6.30
CA ASP A 86 2.95 10.00 6.81
C ASP A 86 2.32 8.86 5.98
N VAL A 87 1.09 9.05 5.47
CA VAL A 87 0.42 8.07 4.59
C VAL A 87 1.07 8.06 3.20
N ALA A 88 1.49 9.21 2.67
CA ALA A 88 2.25 9.29 1.42
C ALA A 88 3.63 8.59 1.53
N ASP A 89 4.32 8.76 2.67
CA ASP A 89 5.59 8.06 2.94
C ASP A 89 5.39 6.54 3.05
N LYS A 90 4.28 6.09 3.65
CA LYS A 90 3.91 4.67 3.67
C LYS A 90 3.66 4.12 2.27
N LEU A 91 3.09 4.92 1.37
CA LEU A 91 2.91 4.53 -0.04
C LEU A 91 4.26 4.31 -0.75
N MET A 92 5.26 5.18 -0.50
CA MET A 92 6.61 4.96 -1.03
C MET A 92 7.29 3.75 -0.39
N THR A 93 7.11 3.53 0.90
CA THR A 93 7.70 2.40 1.62
C THR A 93 7.12 1.07 1.12
N LEU A 94 5.82 1.02 0.84
CA LEU A 94 5.15 -0.15 0.26
C LEU A 94 5.78 -0.57 -1.08
N GLN A 95 6.10 0.39 -1.94
CA GLN A 95 6.79 0.10 -3.22
C GLN A 95 8.17 -0.52 -3.00
N LYS A 96 8.93 -0.04 -2.01
CA LYS A 96 10.24 -0.61 -1.67
C LYS A 96 10.10 -2.03 -1.16
N MET A 97 9.21 -2.29 -0.20
CA MET A 97 8.97 -3.63 0.35
C MET A 97 8.57 -4.63 -0.73
N THR A 98 7.70 -4.27 -1.67
CA THR A 98 7.31 -5.18 -2.77
C THR A 98 8.46 -5.49 -3.72
N LYS A 99 9.38 -4.53 -3.93
CA LYS A 99 10.58 -4.77 -4.72
C LYS A 99 11.54 -5.72 -3.99
N ASP A 100 11.75 -5.51 -2.70
CA ASP A 100 12.63 -6.34 -1.87
C ASP A 100 12.10 -7.80 -1.79
N VAL A 101 10.80 -8.00 -1.57
CA VAL A 101 10.14 -9.32 -1.56
C VAL A 101 10.28 -10.03 -2.92
N LYS A 102 10.23 -9.29 -4.04
CA LYS A 102 10.45 -9.85 -5.39
C LYS A 102 11.92 -10.18 -5.66
N GLU A 103 12.86 -9.40 -5.10
CA GLU A 103 14.30 -9.64 -5.25
C GLU A 103 14.79 -10.84 -4.43
N GLU A 104 14.27 -11.07 -3.22
CA GLU A 104 14.62 -12.25 -2.42
C GLU A 104 14.29 -13.56 -3.13
N LYS A 105 13.19 -13.62 -3.89
CA LYS A 105 12.85 -14.80 -4.71
C LYS A 105 13.86 -15.11 -5.83
N LYS A 106 14.73 -14.16 -6.22
CA LYS A 106 15.70 -14.33 -7.32
C LYS A 106 17.12 -14.67 -6.86
N ARG A 107 17.42 -14.68 -5.55
CA ARG A 107 18.80 -14.79 -5.03
C ARG A 107 19.22 -16.19 -4.59
N GLY A 108 18.76 -17.24 -5.28
CA GLY A 108 19.22 -18.61 -5.06
C GLY A 108 19.82 -19.22 -6.33
N PRO A 109 21.06 -19.77 -6.33
CA PRO A 109 21.54 -20.57 -7.45
C PRO A 109 20.66 -21.83 -7.56
N SER A 110 19.90 -21.96 -8.65
CA SER A 110 18.88 -23.02 -8.81
C SER A 110 19.45 -24.40 -9.11
N THR A 111 20.76 -24.57 -9.27
CA THR A 111 21.39 -25.89 -9.41
C THR A 111 22.86 -25.82 -9.01
N VAL A 112 23.19 -26.30 -7.81
CA VAL A 112 24.57 -26.67 -7.47
C VAL A 112 24.70 -28.16 -7.78
N ASN A 113 24.98 -28.49 -9.05
CA ASN A 113 25.27 -29.86 -9.47
C ASN A 113 26.66 -30.23 -8.93
N ASN A 114 26.72 -30.60 -7.66
CA ASN A 114 27.94 -31.12 -7.06
C ASN A 114 28.14 -32.54 -7.60
N ALA A 115 28.89 -32.66 -8.70
CA ALA A 115 29.26 -33.95 -9.30
C ALA A 115 30.25 -34.68 -8.40
N LEU A 116 29.79 -35.14 -7.25
CA LEU A 116 30.57 -35.94 -6.32
C LEU A 116 30.59 -37.38 -6.86
N PHE A 117 31.69 -37.76 -7.50
CA PHE A 117 31.91 -39.13 -7.94
C PHE A 117 32.17 -40.03 -6.72
N VAL A 118 31.16 -40.80 -6.32
CA VAL A 118 31.26 -41.81 -5.27
C VAL A 118 31.71 -43.14 -5.89
N GLY A 119 33.02 -43.35 -5.97
CA GLY A 119 33.64 -44.56 -6.52
C GLY A 119 35.14 -44.62 -6.22
N SER A 120 35.80 -45.70 -6.59
CA SER A 120 37.24 -45.83 -6.39
C SER A 120 38.02 -44.93 -7.35
N THR A 121 39.21 -44.47 -6.95
CA THR A 121 40.10 -43.68 -7.82
C THR A 121 40.41 -44.40 -9.15
N ALA A 122 40.39 -45.74 -9.15
CA ALA A 122 40.58 -46.57 -10.33
C ALA A 122 39.41 -46.47 -11.34
N GLU A 123 38.16 -46.34 -10.87
CA GLU A 123 36.99 -46.19 -11.74
C GLU A 123 36.92 -44.78 -12.34
N LEU A 124 37.29 -43.76 -11.56
CA LEU A 124 37.42 -42.38 -12.06
C LEU A 124 38.46 -42.31 -13.20
N GLN A 125 39.59 -43.00 -13.04
CA GLN A 125 40.65 -43.06 -14.05
C GLN A 125 40.22 -43.82 -15.33
N LYS A 126 39.42 -44.88 -15.21
CA LYS A 126 38.83 -45.59 -16.37
C LYS A 126 37.84 -44.70 -17.12
N MET A 127 36.98 -43.98 -16.40
CA MET A 127 36.01 -43.05 -16.99
C MET A 127 36.70 -41.92 -17.77
N LEU A 128 37.76 -41.33 -17.21
CA LEU A 128 38.56 -40.31 -17.91
C LEU A 128 39.23 -40.86 -19.18
N LYS A 129 39.79 -42.08 -19.12
CA LYS A 129 40.43 -42.73 -20.29
C LYS A 129 39.44 -43.04 -21.41
N ASN A 130 38.23 -43.46 -21.06
CA ASN A 130 37.18 -43.72 -22.04
C ASN A 130 36.67 -42.42 -22.67
N ALA A 131 36.44 -41.37 -21.86
CA ALA A 131 36.05 -40.05 -22.34
C ALA A 131 37.11 -39.40 -23.26
N SER A 132 38.40 -39.70 -23.05
CA SER A 132 39.48 -39.24 -23.95
C SER A 132 39.67 -40.09 -25.21
N LYS A 133 39.02 -41.26 -25.30
CA LYS A 133 39.09 -42.16 -26.46
C LYS A 133 37.94 -41.98 -27.45
N ASP A 134 36.79 -41.47 -26.99
CA ASP A 134 35.64 -41.13 -27.85
C ASP A 134 35.79 -39.75 -28.52
N LYS A 135 37.03 -39.30 -28.75
CA LYS A 135 37.39 -38.09 -29.48
C LYS A 135 38.37 -38.40 -30.61
#